data_AF-A0A8J8AGB3-F1
#
_entry.id   AF-A0A8J8AGB3-F1
#
_cell.length_a   1.000
_cell.length_b   1.000
_cell.length_c   1.000
_cell.angle_alpha   90.00
_cell.angle_beta   90.00
_cell.angle_gamma   90.00
#
_symmetry.space_group_name_H-M   'P 1'
#
loop_
_entity.id
_entity.type
_entity.pdbx_description
1 polymer ?
#
loop_
_entity_poly.entity_id
_entity_poly.type
_entity_poly.pdbx_seq_one_letter_code
_entity_poly.pdbx_strand_id
1 'polypeptide(L)' 'WLGLWELSYTKGALILHELHRKAGDSFYEIPRRLVREEHVDFEVFREIVKETTGLELDI' A
#
# COMPACT_ATOMS: atom_id res chain seq x y z
N TRP A 1 18.00 -0.43 -21.01
CA TRP A 1 16.88 -1.29 -20.63
C TRP A 1 16.54 -0.95 -19.21
N LEU A 2 15.54 -0.09 -19.03
CA LEU A 2 14.97 0.24 -17.74
C LEU A 2 14.16 -0.99 -17.30
N GLY A 3 14.87 -1.92 -16.67
CA GLY A 3 14.41 -3.29 -16.39
C GLY A 3 13.31 -3.32 -15.34
N LEU A 4 12.63 -4.47 -15.25
CA LEU A 4 11.47 -4.82 -14.38
C LEU A 4 11.38 -4.12 -13.02
N TRP A 5 12.50 -3.75 -12.41
CA TRP A 5 12.59 -3.00 -11.16
C TRP A 5 11.90 -1.62 -11.23
N GLU A 6 12.11 -0.86 -12.31
CA GLU A 6 11.43 0.44 -12.48
C GLU A 6 9.93 0.28 -12.68
N LEU A 7 9.51 -0.81 -13.33
CA LEU A 7 8.09 -1.14 -13.48
C LEU A 7 7.47 -1.47 -12.11
N SER A 8 8.13 -2.28 -11.29
CA SER A 8 7.67 -2.62 -9.93
C SER A 8 7.61 -1.40 -9.02
N TYR A 9 8.64 -0.53 -9.06
CA TYR A 9 8.65 0.72 -8.29
C TYR A 9 7.54 1.68 -8.74
N THR A 10 7.37 1.86 -10.05
CA THR A 10 6.34 2.73 -10.61
C THR A 10 4.95 2.22 -10.26
N LYS A 11 4.69 0.90 -10.41
CA LYS A 11 3.40 0.30 -10.07
C LYS A 11 3.09 0.46 -8.57
N GLY A 12 4.08 0.21 -7.70
CA GLY A 12 3.93 0.41 -6.26
C GLY A 12 3.59 1.86 -5.90
N ALA A 13 4.30 2.83 -6.48
CA ALA A 13 4.03 4.25 -6.27
C ALA A 13 2.62 4.66 -6.72
N LEU A 14 2.14 4.13 -7.85
CA LEU A 14 0.78 4.37 -8.34
C LEU A 14 -0.30 3.79 -7.41
N ILE A 15 -0.09 2.57 -6.89
CA ILE A 15 -1.00 1.96 -5.91
C ILE A 15 -1.09 2.82 -4.64
N LEU A 16 0.06 3.24 -4.11
CA LEU A 16 0.12 4.07 -2.91
C LEU A 16 -0.51 5.46 -3.14
N HIS A 17 -0.29 6.04 -4.32
CA HIS A 17 -0.90 7.32 -4.69
C HIS A 17 -2.42 7.23 -4.76
N GLU A 18 -2.96 6.19 -5.40
CA GLU A 18 -4.40 5.98 -5.50
C GLU A 18 -5.02 5.69 -4.14
N LEU A 19 -4.32 4.92 -3.29
CA LEU A 19 -4.73 4.66 -1.93
C LEU A 19 -4.78 5.95 -1.08
N HIS A 20 -3.76 6.80 -1.18
CA HIS A 20 -3.75 8.11 -0.52
C HIS A 20 -4.91 8.99 -1.00
N ARG A 21 -5.17 9.02 -2.32
CA ARG A 21 -6.27 9.77 -2.91
C ARG A 21 -7.65 9.34 -2.39
N LYS A 22 -7.85 8.05 -2.12
CA LYS A 22 -9.10 7.50 -1.59
C LYS A 22 -9.23 7.63 -0.07
N ALA A 23 -8.14 7.37 0.65
CA ALA A 23 -8.14 7.30 2.11
C ALA A 23 -7.93 8.67 2.79
N GLY A 24 -7.40 9.67 2.07
CA GLY A 24 -7.05 10.97 2.64
C GLY A 24 -6.05 10.82 3.79
N ASP A 25 -6.25 11.57 4.86
CA ASP A 25 -5.33 11.57 6.02
C ASP A 25 -5.20 10.20 6.71
N SER A 26 -6.23 9.34 6.63
CA SER A 26 -6.19 7.97 7.15
C SER A 26 -5.14 7.10 6.46
N PHE A 27 -4.67 7.51 5.28
CA PHE A 27 -3.55 6.86 4.58
C PHE A 27 -2.33 6.70 5.47
N TYR A 28 -1.97 7.70 6.27
CA TYR A 28 -0.72 7.71 7.04
C TYR A 28 -0.69 6.70 8.19
N GLU A 29 -1.84 6.19 8.61
CA GLU A 29 -1.89 5.08 9.58
C GLU A 29 -1.46 3.74 8.95
N ILE A 30 -1.62 3.58 7.63
CA ILE A 30 -1.21 2.37 6.89
C ILE A 30 0.31 2.17 6.97
N PRO A 31 1.19 3.09 6.52
CA PRO A 31 2.64 2.93 6.66
C PRO A 31 3.06 2.90 8.13
N ARG A 32 2.38 3.60 9.03
CA ARG A 32 2.68 3.54 10.47
C ARG A 32 2.45 2.15 11.05
N ARG A 33 1.45 1.41 10.59
CA ARG A 33 1.21 0.02 10.98
C ARG A 33 2.21 -0.93 10.31
N LEU A 34 2.45 -0.77 9.01
CA LEU A 34 3.38 -1.62 8.26
C LEU A 34 4.80 -1.63 8.86
N VAL A 35 5.31 -0.49 9.33
CA VAL A 35 6.65 -0.43 9.96
C VAL A 35 6.74 -1.15 11.31
N ARG A 36 5.60 -1.55 11.89
CA ARG A 36 5.54 -2.31 13.16
C ARG A 36 5.40 -3.82 12.93
N GLU A 37 5.12 -4.24 11.71
CA GLU A 37 5.01 -5.66 11.36
C GLU A 37 6.40 -6.28 11.21
N GLU A 38 6.57 -7.49 11.74
CA GLU A 38 7.82 -8.25 11.62
C GLU A 38 8.08 -8.70 10.17
N HIS A 39 7.01 -8.96 9.42
CA HIS A 39 7.03 -9.32 8.01
C HIS A 39 5.88 -8.65 7.27
N VAL A 40 6.14 -8.19 6.04
CA VAL A 40 5.13 -7.54 5.19
C VAL A 40 5.11 -8.22 3.84
N ASP A 41 3.93 -8.73 3.46
CA ASP A 41 3.60 -9.17 2.11
C ASP A 41 2.29 -8.52 1.64
N PHE A 42 1.79 -8.92 0.47
CA PHE A 42 0.57 -8.37 -0.10
C PHE A 42 -0.71 -8.75 0.66
N GLU A 43 -0.73 -9.85 1.41
CA GLU A 43 -1.89 -10.22 2.23
C GLU A 43 -1.95 -9.34 3.48
N VAL A 44 -0.84 -9.23 4.20
CA VAL A 44 -0.71 -8.34 5.36
C VAL A 44 -0.99 -6.89 4.98
N PHE A 45 -0.47 -6.43 3.83
CA PHE A 45 -0.78 -5.09 3.34
C PHE A 45 -2.28 -4.89 3.09
N ARG A 46 -2.94 -5.84 2.42
CA ARG A 46 -4.39 -5.75 2.12
C ARG A 46 -5.23 -5.71 3.39
N GLU A 47 -4.90 -6.52 4.39
CA GLU A 47 -5.59 -6.53 5.68
C GLU A 47 -5.45 -5.18 6.39
N ILE A 48 -4.23 -4.64 6.49
CA ILE A 48 -3.98 -3.35 7.13
C ILE A 48 -4.75 -2.22 6.42
N VAL A 49 -4.78 -2.22 5.08
CA VAL A 49 -5.55 -1.22 4.33
C VAL A 49 -7.04 -1.34 4.64
N LYS A 50 -7.59 -2.55 4.61
CA LYS A 50 -9.01 -2.80 4.89
C LYS A 50 -9.41 -2.38 6.29
N GLU A 51 -8.62 -2.73 7.31
CA GLU A 51 -8.90 -2.36 8.70
C GLU A 51 -8.79 -0.85 8.95
N THR A 52 -7.86 -0.18 8.26
CA THR A 52 -7.60 1.25 8.47
C THR A 52 -8.60 2.14 7.73
N THR A 53 -9.05 1.71 6.55
CA THR A 53 -9.79 2.58 5.61
C THR A 53 -11.16 2.04 5.20
N GLY A 54 -11.44 0.76 5.46
CA GLY A 54 -12.60 0.05 4.93
C GLY A 54 -12.51 -0.26 3.43
N LEU A 55 -11.41 0.10 2.76
CA LEU A 55 -11.23 -0.14 1.33
C LEU A 55 -10.71 -1.55 1.06
N GLU A 56 -11.25 -2.19 0.03
CA GLU A 56 -10.71 -3.43 -0.50
C GLU A 56 -9.80 -3.13 -1.69
N LEU A 57 -8.60 -3.72 -1.68
CA LEU A 57 -7.60 -3.58 -2.72
C LEU A 57 -7.57 -4.84 -3.60
N ASP A 58 -7.82 -4.64 -4.89
CA ASP A 58 -7.63 -5.64 -5.94
C ASP A 58 -6.29 -5.34 -6.64
N ILE A 59 -5.22 -6.08 -6.31
CA ILE A 59 -3.82 -5.78 -6.67
C ILE A 59 -3.13 -6.97 -7.33
#